data_AF-X5GC28-F1
#
_entry.id   AF-X5GC28-F1
#
_cell.length_a   1.000
_cell.length_b   1.000
_cell.length_c   1.000
_cell.angle_alpha   90.00
_cell.angle_beta   90.00
_cell.angle_gamma   90.00
#
_symmetry.space_group_name_H-M   'P 1'
#
loop_
_entity.id
_entity.type
_entity.pdbx_description
1 polymer ?
#
loop_
_entity_poly.entity_id
_entity_poly.type
_entity_poly.pdbx_seq_one_letter_code
_entity_poly.pdbx_strand_id
1 'polypeptide(L)'
;MSLSNLSSKDKDNVVIENLKRYIERIEKLESEKEEISQYIRKIYNEANSNGFNAKVMRQIVKLRKMSNDDREEHEMLLMTYKRALGILIEIDE
;
A
#
# COMPACT_ATOMS: atom_id res chain seq x y z
N MET A 1 -12.96 31.30 -18.42
CA MET A 1 -12.77 32.73 -18.11
C MET A 1 -11.34 32.94 -17.66
N SER A 2 -10.60 33.83 -18.32
CA SER A 2 -9.20 34.12 -17.96
C SER A 2 -9.14 34.79 -16.58
N LEU A 3 -8.24 34.29 -15.71
CA LEU A 3 -7.97 34.80 -14.36
C LEU A 3 -7.37 36.23 -14.33
N SER A 4 -7.20 36.85 -15.50
CA SER A 4 -6.48 38.11 -15.68
C SER A 4 -7.20 39.35 -15.15
N ASN A 5 -8.51 39.31 -14.87
CA ASN A 5 -9.31 40.51 -14.52
C ASN A 5 -9.88 40.53 -13.08
N LEU A 6 -9.46 39.63 -12.18
CA LEU A 6 -9.94 39.62 -10.79
C LEU A 6 -9.12 40.55 -9.87
N SER A 7 -9.79 41.23 -8.92
CA SER A 7 -9.14 41.97 -7.83
C SER A 7 -8.27 41.05 -6.98
N SER A 8 -7.23 41.57 -6.32
CA SER A 8 -6.33 40.78 -5.46
C SER A 8 -7.08 39.98 -4.40
N LYS A 9 -8.08 40.60 -3.77
CA LYS A 9 -8.95 39.96 -2.78
C LYS A 9 -9.81 38.82 -3.35
N ASP A 10 -10.23 38.94 -4.61
CA ASP A 10 -10.99 37.89 -5.29
C ASP A 10 -10.09 36.72 -5.70
N LYS A 11 -8.84 37.02 -6.10
CA LYS A 11 -7.83 35.97 -6.35
C LYS A 11 -7.54 35.17 -5.09
N ASP A 12 -7.36 35.85 -3.95
CA ASP A 12 -7.13 35.20 -2.66
C ASP A 12 -8.30 34.30 -2.26
N ASN A 13 -9.54 34.76 -2.46
CA ASN A 13 -10.75 33.96 -2.20
C ASN A 13 -10.81 32.70 -3.08
N VAL A 14 -10.51 32.81 -4.38
CA VAL A 14 -10.47 31.66 -5.29
C VAL A 14 -9.38 30.67 -4.90
N VAL A 15 -8.20 31.15 -4.49
CA VAL A 15 -7.11 30.29 -4.01
C VAL A 15 -7.52 29.55 -2.73
N ILE A 16 -8.15 30.23 -1.78
CA ILE A 16 -8.64 29.62 -0.53
C ILE A 16 -9.73 28.57 -0.82
N GLU A 17 -10.67 28.86 -1.72
CA GLU A 17 -11.72 27.90 -2.07
C GLU A 17 -11.14 26.65 -2.73
N ASN A 18 -10.18 26.81 -3.64
CA ASN A 18 -9.50 25.67 -4.27
C ASN A 18 -8.74 24.84 -3.24
N LEU A 19 -8.04 25.48 -2.30
CA LEU A 19 -7.33 24.78 -1.23
C LEU A 19 -8.30 23.95 -0.37
N LYS A 20 -9.45 24.52 0.03
CA LYS A 20 -10.49 23.79 0.78
C LYS A 20 -10.98 22.57 0.02
N ARG A 21 -11.30 22.71 -1.27
CA ARG A 21 -11.74 21.59 -2.12
C ARG A 21 -10.69 20.48 -2.22
N TYR A 22 -9.40 20.82 -2.27
CA TYR A 22 -8.33 19.80 -2.26
C TYR A 22 -8.26 19.09 -0.91
N ILE A 23 -8.31 19.84 0.20
CA ILE A 23 -8.26 19.28 1.56
C ILE A 23 -9.43 18.33 1.80
N GLU A 24 -10.67 18.76 1.52
CA GLU A 24 -11.88 17.94 1.73
C GLU A 24 -11.81 16.62 0.95
N ARG A 25 -11.30 16.64 -0.29
CA ARG A 25 -11.11 15.44 -1.10
C ARG A 25 -10.05 14.50 -0.51
N ILE A 26 -8.95 15.05 0.00
CA ILE A 26 -7.89 14.26 0.64
C ILE A 26 -8.39 13.64 1.95
N GLU A 27 -9.09 14.40 2.79
CA GLU A 27 -9.65 13.91 4.05
C GLU A 27 -10.63 12.77 3.82
N LYS A 28 -11.49 12.88 2.80
CA LYS A 28 -12.37 11.79 2.39
C LYS A 28 -11.58 10.54 1.98
N LEU A 29 -10.55 10.69 1.16
CA LEU A 29 -9.71 9.57 0.71
C LEU A 29 -8.94 8.92 1.87
N GLU A 30 -8.44 9.70 2.83
CA GLU A 30 -7.78 9.16 4.03
C GLU A 30 -8.77 8.39 4.93
N SER A 31 -10.02 8.86 5.05
CA SER A 31 -11.09 8.12 5.75
C SER A 31 -11.38 6.78 5.07
N GLU A 32 -11.59 6.79 3.74
CA GLU A 32 -11.84 5.56 2.96
C GLU A 32 -10.66 4.57 3.06
N LYS A 33 -9.42 5.08 3.02
CA LYS A 33 -8.20 4.28 3.19
C LYS A 33 -8.10 3.65 4.58
N GLU A 34 -8.50 4.35 5.64
CA GLU A 34 -8.50 3.79 6.99
C GLU A 34 -9.58 2.70 7.13
N GLU A 35 -10.79 2.92 6.59
CA GLU A 35 -11.84 1.90 6.56
C GLU A 35 -11.38 0.63 5.83
N ILE A 36 -10.80 0.78 4.64
CA ILE A 36 -10.23 -0.34 3.87
C ILE A 36 -9.12 -1.04 4.66
N SER A 37 -8.24 -0.27 5.31
CA SER A 37 -7.17 -0.82 6.15
C SER A 37 -7.73 -1.65 7.31
N GLN A 38 -8.82 -1.20 7.94
CA GLN A 38 -9.51 -1.94 8.99
C GLN A 38 -10.14 -3.24 8.47
N TYR A 39 -10.78 -3.22 7.29
CA TYR A 39 -11.30 -4.44 6.67
C TYR A 39 -10.18 -5.45 6.38
N ILE A 40 -9.05 -5.00 5.83
CA ILE A 40 -7.89 -5.86 5.60
C ILE A 40 -7.37 -6.45 6.92
N ARG A 41 -7.29 -5.66 7.99
CA ARG A 41 -6.88 -6.15 9.32
C ARG A 41 -7.84 -7.22 9.84
N LYS A 42 -9.16 -7.03 9.68
CA LYS A 42 -10.18 -8.02 10.07
C LYS A 42 -9.97 -9.36 9.36
N ILE A 43 -9.72 -9.36 8.05
CA ILE A 43 -9.44 -10.59 7.29
C ILE A 43 -8.19 -11.31 7.80
N TYR A 44 -7.09 -10.59 8.06
CA TYR A 44 -5.90 -11.20 8.63
C TYR A 44 -6.14 -11.79 10.03
N ASN A 45 -6.97 -11.13 10.85
CA ASN A 45 -7.30 -11.62 12.18
C ASN A 45 -8.20 -12.86 12.11
N GLU A 46 -9.19 -12.87 11.22
CA GLU A 46 -10.03 -14.04 10.95
C GLU A 46 -9.20 -15.24 10.47
N ALA A 47 -8.31 -15.02 9.51
CA ALA A 47 -7.41 -16.06 9.03
C ALA A 47 -6.52 -16.62 10.16
N ASN A 48 -6.04 -15.75 11.07
CA ASN A 48 -5.28 -16.18 12.24
C ASN A 48 -6.11 -17.02 13.21
N SER A 49 -7.37 -16.66 13.45
CA SER A 49 -8.30 -17.48 14.25
C SER A 49 -8.61 -18.83 13.59
N ASN A 50 -8.55 -18.89 12.26
CA ASN A 50 -8.74 -20.11 11.46
C ASN A 50 -7.44 -20.93 11.29
N GLY A 51 -6.35 -20.57 12.00
CA GLY A 51 -5.09 -21.34 12.02
C GLY A 51 -4.05 -20.96 10.96
N PHE A 52 -4.27 -19.90 10.17
CA PHE A 52 -3.30 -19.43 9.18
C PHE A 52 -2.30 -18.44 9.79
N ASN A 53 -1.04 -18.47 9.32
CA ASN A 53 -0.04 -17.50 9.75
C ASN A 53 -0.17 -16.17 8.99
N ALA A 54 -0.75 -15.16 9.65
CA ALA A 54 -0.97 -13.85 9.05
C ALA A 54 0.32 -13.13 8.58
N LYS A 55 1.48 -13.38 9.22
CA LYS A 55 2.76 -12.80 8.79
C LYS A 55 3.21 -13.39 7.44
N VAL A 56 3.10 -14.69 7.28
CA VAL A 56 3.41 -15.38 6.02
C VAL A 56 2.42 -14.95 4.93
N MET A 57 1.13 -14.84 5.24
CA MET A 57 0.14 -14.34 4.27
C MET A 57 0.47 -12.93 3.76
N ARG A 58 0.91 -12.01 4.63
CA ARG A 58 1.35 -10.66 4.20
C ARG A 58 2.54 -10.72 3.24
N GLN A 59 3.48 -11.64 3.47
CA GLN A 59 4.60 -11.87 2.54
C GLN A 59 4.08 -12.36 1.18
N ILE A 60 3.15 -13.33 1.17
CA ILE A 60 2.52 -13.82 -0.07
C ILE A 60 1.79 -12.70 -0.81
N VAL A 61 1.01 -11.86 -0.12
CA VAL A 61 0.33 -10.71 -0.76
C VAL A 61 1.34 -9.73 -1.36
N LYS A 62 2.48 -9.49 -0.70
CA LYS A 62 3.55 -8.65 -1.26
C LYS A 62 4.15 -9.27 -2.52
N LEU A 63 4.46 -10.57 -2.50
CA LEU A 63 5.00 -11.29 -3.66
C LEU A 63 4.01 -11.28 -4.84
N ARG A 64 2.71 -11.44 -4.57
CA ARG A 64 1.65 -11.42 -5.60
C ARG A 64 1.44 -10.05 -6.25
N LYS A 65 1.96 -8.97 -5.68
CA LYS A 65 1.94 -7.62 -6.26
C LYS A 65 3.11 -7.35 -7.19
N MET A 66 4.15 -8.18 -7.17
CA MET A 66 5.30 -8.07 -8.06
C MET A 66 4.96 -8.63 -9.44
N SER A 67 5.69 -8.22 -10.48
CA SER A 67 5.65 -8.90 -11.77
C SER A 67 6.23 -10.31 -11.64
N ASN A 68 5.98 -11.18 -12.64
CA ASN A 68 6.56 -12.52 -12.62
C ASN A 68 8.09 -12.46 -12.64
N ASP A 69 8.67 -11.63 -13.50
CA ASP A 69 10.12 -11.45 -13.65
C ASP A 69 10.75 -10.93 -12.34
N ASP A 70 10.17 -9.90 -11.71
CA ASP A 70 10.66 -9.37 -10.43
C ASP A 70 10.61 -10.42 -9.31
N ARG A 71 9.56 -11.26 -9.32
CA ARG A 71 9.41 -12.33 -8.33
C ARG A 71 10.47 -13.41 -8.52
N GLU A 72 10.73 -13.82 -9.76
CA GLU A 72 11.75 -14.82 -10.10
C GLU A 72 13.15 -14.32 -9.72
N GLU A 73 13.50 -13.08 -10.08
CA GLU A 73 14.76 -12.46 -9.69
C GLU A 73 14.91 -12.41 -8.16
N HIS A 74 13.87 -11.95 -7.46
CA HIS A 74 13.86 -11.90 -6.01
C HIS A 74 14.03 -13.28 -5.36
N GLU A 75 13.37 -14.33 -5.88
CA GLU A 75 13.52 -15.70 -5.37
C GLU A 75 14.94 -16.25 -5.61
N MET A 76 15.53 -16.01 -6.78
CA MET A 76 16.92 -16.42 -7.06
C MET A 76 17.91 -15.75 -6.11
N LEU A 77 17.77 -14.44 -5.87
CA LEU A 77 18.62 -13.70 -4.93
C LEU A 77 18.43 -14.21 -3.50
N LEU A 78 17.17 -14.40 -3.08
CA LEU A 78 16.85 -14.91 -1.75
C LEU A 78 17.46 -16.31 -1.53
N MET A 79 17.35 -17.20 -2.52
CA MET A 79 17.95 -18.53 -2.47
C MET A 79 19.48 -18.45 -2.35
N THR A 80 20.11 -17.58 -3.14
CA THR A 80 21.57 -17.34 -3.09
C THR A 80 22.02 -16.90 -1.70
N TYR A 81 21.31 -15.93 -1.10
CA TYR A 81 21.64 -15.44 0.24
C TYR A 81 21.39 -16.48 1.32
N LYS A 82 20.28 -17.23 1.25
CA LYS A 82 20.01 -18.33 2.20
C LYS A 82 21.09 -19.40 2.13
N ARG A 83 21.55 -19.78 0.93
CA ARG A 83 22.64 -20.75 0.74
C ARG A 83 23.95 -20.22 1.34
N ALA A 84 24.31 -18.97 1.04
CA ALA A 84 25.53 -18.35 1.57
C ALA A 84 25.54 -18.27 3.11
N LEU A 85 24.37 -18.11 3.72
CA LEU A 85 24.20 -18.03 5.18
C LEU A 85 23.93 -19.38 5.86
N GLY A 86 23.83 -20.49 5.10
CA GLY A 86 23.50 -21.81 5.66
C GLY A 86 22.08 -21.92 6.24
N ILE A 87 21.14 -21.06 5.81
CA ILE A 87 19.74 -21.02 6.27
C ILE A 87 18.83 -21.87 5.36
N LEU A 88 19.38 -22.45 4.28
CA LEU A 88 18.61 -23.28 3.35
C LEU A 88 18.10 -24.53 4.09
N ILE A 89 16.78 -24.66 4.20
CA ILE A 89 16.14 -25.90 4.65
C ILE A 89 15.96 -26.76 3.40
N GLU A 90 16.77 -27.80 3.26
CA GLU A 90 16.50 -28.87 2.30
C GLU A 90 15.33 -29.67 2.87
N ILE A 91 14.18 -29.59 2.20
CA ILE A 91 13.05 -30.46 2.50
C ILE A 91 13.32 -31.72 1.69
N ASP A 92 13.82 -32.76 2.35
CA ASP A 92 13.88 -34.09 1.75
C ASP A 92 12.45 -34.50 1.37
N GLU A 93 12.27 -34.94 0.12
CA GLU A 93 10.99 -35.40 -0.44
C GLU A 93 10.39 -36.60 0.33
#